data_AF-A0A3B9DHH7-F1
#
_entry.id   AF-A0A3B9DHH7-F1
#
_cell.length_a   1.000
_cell.length_b   1.000
_cell.length_c   1.000
_cell.angle_alpha   90.00
_cell.angle_beta   90.00
_cell.angle_gamma   90.00
#
_symmetry.space_group_name_H-M   'P 1'
#
loop_
_entity.id
_entity.type
_entity.pdbx_description
1 polymer ?
#
loop_
_entity_poly.entity_id
_entity_poly.type
_entity_poly.pdbx_seq_one_letter_code
_entity_poly.pdbx_strand_id
1 'polypeptide(L)' 'MTIWAILPAAGIGRRIGSNTPKQYLPVNGVPIISLTLQRLASVSAIKKIIVVIHPEDN' A
#
# COMPACT_ATOMS: atom_id res chain seq x y z
N MET A 1 -4.46 -20.87 13.31
CA MET A 1 -5.20 -19.61 13.11
C MET A 1 -4.77 -19.00 11.78
N THR A 2 -5.71 -18.49 10.98
CA THR A 2 -5.40 -17.88 9.68
C THR A 2 -5.31 -16.36 9.84
N ILE A 3 -4.20 -15.75 9.40
CA ILE A 3 -3.99 -14.30 9.50
C ILE A 3 -4.02 -13.68 8.11
N TRP A 4 -4.87 -12.67 7.91
CA TRP A 4 -4.93 -11.88 6.68
C TRP A 4 -4.54 -10.43 7.01
N ALA A 5 -3.91 -9.76 6.05
CA ALA A 5 -3.61 -8.34 6.12
C ALA A 5 -4.47 -7.56 5.15
N ILE A 6 -5.05 -6.46 5.61
CA ILE A 6 -5.76 -5.49 4.77
C ILE A 6 -4.92 -4.21 4.74
N LEU A 7 -4.47 -3.82 3.55
CA LEU A 7 -3.71 -2.61 3.31
C LEU A 7 -4.63 -1.55 2.69
N PRO A 8 -5.17 -0.62 3.49
CA PRO A 8 -5.90 0.52 2.95
C PRO A 8 -4.92 1.48 2.27
N ALA A 9 -4.99 1.53 0.95
CA ALA A 9 -4.17 2.36 0.07
C ALA A 9 -5.03 3.31 -0.80
N ALA A 10 -6.31 3.51 -0.49
CA ALA A 10 -7.24 4.34 -1.27
C ALA A 10 -7.10 5.87 -1.03
N GLY A 11 -6.02 6.31 -0.39
CA GLY A 11 -5.85 7.71 0.01
C GLY A 11 -5.41 8.59 -1.15
N ILE A 12 -6.25 9.53 -1.58
CA ILE A 12 -5.99 10.46 -2.70
C ILE A 12 -4.96 11.58 -2.42
N GLY A 13 -4.12 11.46 -1.38
CA GLY A 13 -2.99 12.38 -1.18
C GLY A 13 -3.26 13.81 -0.68
N ARG A 14 -4.50 14.19 -0.33
CA ARG A 14 -4.88 15.58 0.06
C ARG A 14 -3.94 16.31 1.03
N ARG A 15 -3.40 15.62 2.04
CA ARG A 15 -2.50 16.22 3.06
C ARG A 15 -1.03 16.28 2.64
N ILE A 16 -0.64 15.46 1.68
CA ILE A 16 0.74 15.39 1.19
C ILE A 16 1.01 16.51 0.18
N GLY A 17 -0.03 17.16 -0.36
CA GLY A 17 0.11 18.27 -1.31
C GLY A 17 0.68 17.84 -2.67
N SER A 18 0.70 16.54 -2.95
CA SER A 18 1.14 15.95 -4.21
C SER A 18 -0.06 15.63 -5.09
N ASN A 19 0.09 15.82 -6.40
CA ASN A 19 -0.88 15.35 -7.40
C ASN A 19 -0.91 13.81 -7.49
N THR A 20 0.16 13.15 -7.06
CA THR A 20 0.24 11.70 -6.98
C THR A 20 -0.17 11.23 -5.58
N PRO A 21 -1.12 10.28 -5.46
CA PRO A 21 -1.46 9.64 -4.19
C PRO A 21 -0.24 9.09 -3.46
N LYS A 22 -0.20 9.24 -2.13
CA LYS A 22 1.01 8.98 -1.33
C LYS A 22 1.56 7.57 -1.54
N GLN A 23 0.70 6.58 -1.67
CA GLN A 23 1.07 5.17 -1.83
C GLN A 23 1.96 4.92 -3.06
N TYR A 24 1.90 5.78 -4.09
CA TYR A 24 2.72 5.67 -5.30
C TYR A 24 3.97 6.54 -5.29
N LEU A 25 4.11 7.45 -4.32
CA LEU A 25 5.30 8.28 -4.23
C LEU A 25 6.53 7.40 -3.94
N PRO A 26 7.67 7.67 -4.62
CA PRO A 26 8.89 6.93 -4.38
C PRO A 26 9.57 7.37 -3.09
N VAL A 27 10.13 6.40 -2.36
CA VAL A 27 11.12 6.60 -1.31
C VAL A 27 12.37 5.84 -1.75
N ASN A 28 13.46 6.57 -1.99
CA ASN A 28 14.68 6.03 -2.59
C ASN A 28 14.41 5.28 -3.91
N GLY A 29 13.54 5.82 -4.75
CA GLY A 29 13.19 5.23 -6.06
C GLY A 29 12.17 4.09 -6.00
N VAL A 30 11.71 3.66 -4.82
CA VAL A 30 10.74 2.57 -4.67
C VAL A 30 9.39 3.12 -4.16
N PRO A 31 8.25 2.82 -4.80
CA PRO A 31 6.95 3.26 -4.32
C PRO A 31 6.66 2.80 -2.89
N ILE A 32 6.04 3.68 -2.08
CA ILE A 32 5.67 3.37 -0.69
C ILE A 32 4.83 2.09 -0.60
N ILE A 33 3.90 1.87 -1.53
CA ILE A 33 3.07 0.67 -1.57
C ILE A 33 3.90 -0.59 -1.76
N SER A 34 4.91 -0.56 -2.63
CA SER A 34 5.83 -1.68 -2.86
C SER A 34 6.65 -1.98 -1.61
N LEU A 35 7.21 -0.96 -0.96
CA LEU A 35 7.94 -1.10 0.31
C LEU A 35 7.07 -1.69 1.43
N THR A 36 5.78 -1.39 1.44
CA THR A 36 4.81 -1.90 2.41
C THR A 36 4.45 -3.34 2.12
N LEU A 37 4.16 -3.67 0.86
CA LEU A 37 3.84 -5.02 0.42
C LEU A 37 5.00 -5.99 0.65
N GLN A 38 6.24 -5.58 0.39
CA GLN A 38 7.41 -6.41 0.69
C GLN A 38 7.51 -6.75 2.17
N ARG A 39 7.26 -5.77 3.06
CA ARG A 39 7.26 -6.00 4.52
C ARG A 39 6.15 -6.95 4.94
N LEU A 40 4.92 -6.74 4.45
CA LEU A 40 3.80 -7.63 4.75
C LEU A 40 4.04 -9.06 4.22
N ALA A 41 4.57 -9.19 3.00
CA ALA A 41 4.88 -10.48 2.39
C ALA A 41 6.01 -11.23 3.12
N SER A 42 6.93 -10.52 3.79
CA SER A 42 7.98 -11.16 4.60
C SER A 42 7.47 -11.82 5.89
N VAL A 43 6.22 -11.56 6.30
CA VAL A 43 5.62 -12.16 7.51
C VAL A 43 5.00 -13.51 7.14
N SER A 44 5.67 -14.59 7.49
CA SER A 44 5.26 -15.98 7.17
C SER A 44 3.88 -16.38 7.69
N ALA A 45 3.40 -15.70 8.73
CA ALA A 45 2.08 -15.93 9.32
C ALA A 45 0.93 -15.36 8.47
N ILE A 46 1.18 -14.34 7.63
CA ILE A 46 0.16 -13.73 6.77
C ILE A 46 -0.10 -14.66 5.57
N LYS A 47 -1.34 -15.12 5.43
CA LYS A 47 -1.76 -16.03 4.34
C LYS A 47 -2.34 -15.31 3.13
N LYS A 48 -2.81 -14.08 3.31
CA LYS A 48 -3.37 -13.26 2.24
C LYS A 48 -3.20 -11.79 2.56
N ILE A 49 -2.85 -11.01 1.54
CA ILE A 49 -2.83 -9.55 1.60
C ILE A 49 -3.92 -9.05 0.65
N ILE A 50 -4.82 -8.22 1.16
CA ILE A 50 -5.84 -7.53 0.39
C ILE A 50 -5.44 -6.06 0.35
N VAL A 51 -5.23 -5.53 -0.84
CA VAL A 51 -4.94 -4.11 -1.06
C VAL A 51 -6.22 -3.43 -1.47
N VAL A 52 -6.59 -2.37 -0.76
CA VAL A 52 -7.78 -1.58 -1.08
C VAL A 52 -7.31 -0.26 -1.69
N ILE A 53 -7.64 -0.05 -2.96
CA ILE A 53 -7.31 1.16 -3.72
C ILE A 53 -8.54 2.04 -3.91
N HIS A 54 -8.34 3.28 -4.38
CA HIS A 54 -9.45 4.15 -4.72
C HIS A 54 -10.16 3.60 -5.96
N PRO A 55 -11.49 3.70 -6.11
CA PRO A 55 -12.18 3.21 -7.31
C PRO A 55 -11.78 3.92 -8.60
N GLU A 56 -11.20 5.12 -8.49
CA GLU A 56 -10.69 5.93 -9.62
C GLU A 56 -9.16 5.82 -9.79
N ASP A 57 -8.54 4.87 -9.09
CA ASP A 57 -7.11 4.57 -9.27
C ASP A 57 -6.93 3.78 -10.59
N ASN A 58 -5.99 4.22 -11.43
CA ASN A 58 -5.76 3.67 -12.79
C ASN A 58 -4.67 2.60 -12.83
#